data_AF-A0A1H0AHA7-F1
#
_entry.id   AF-A0A1H0AHA7-F1
#
_cell.length_a   1.000
_cell.length_b   1.000
_cell.length_c   1.000
_cell.angle_alpha   90.00
_cell.angle_beta   90.00
_cell.angle_gamma   90.00
#
_symmetry.space_group_name_H-M   'P 1'
#
loop_
_entity.id
_entity.type
_entity.pdbx_description
1 polymer ?
#
loop_
_entity_poly.entity_id
_entity_poly.type
_entity_poly.pdbx_seq_one_letter_code
_entity_poly.pdbx_strand_id
1 'polypeptide(L)'
;MELQLPLPLYKFNKEYEISFQSKEAELLFSVQQSVLDILDVESIAKFKGLIDHAGTVKGAEINLLSVNGSVLLCTMYADWEDGICECAFIPLSSSYHRVSDKLTGLQNRLSETNFELFEKSEELSEILKRYYKLSGPFIELTESLAIVPIFGDLSREKLQAIQANVFERAFRAQPDRVLLDFTSVGFIEKQDVGHLRDFIVTFKQMGMETVLIGMHPAHARILAPFKNELEINVDHSAKTAIKFWMEKENLRESR
;
A
#
# COMPACT_ATOMS: atom_id res chain seq x y z
N MET A 1 -15.27 15.30 -44.07
CA MET A 1 -14.53 14.95 -42.84
C MET A 1 -15.59 14.51 -41.84
N GLU A 2 -15.92 13.23 -41.84
CA GLU A 2 -17.03 12.69 -41.03
C GLU A 2 -16.60 12.65 -39.56
N LEU A 3 -17.34 13.38 -38.70
CA LEU A 3 -17.23 13.23 -37.26
C LEU A 3 -17.66 11.81 -36.89
N GLN A 4 -16.70 10.92 -36.60
CA GLN A 4 -17.00 9.66 -35.92
C GLN A 4 -17.24 9.97 -34.45
N LEU A 5 -18.50 10.17 -34.10
CA LEU A 5 -18.96 10.28 -32.72
C LEU A 5 -18.97 8.87 -32.10
N PRO A 6 -18.34 8.64 -30.94
CA PRO A 6 -18.28 7.33 -30.28
C PRO A 6 -19.61 6.99 -29.57
N LEU A 7 -20.74 7.24 -30.23
CA LEU A 7 -22.08 7.10 -29.70
C LEU A 7 -22.97 6.43 -30.75
N PRO A 8 -23.88 5.52 -30.34
CA PRO A 8 -24.83 4.94 -31.28
C PRO A 8 -25.91 5.97 -31.61
N LEU A 9 -25.76 6.55 -32.80
CA LEU A 9 -26.58 7.64 -33.33
C LEU A 9 -27.40 7.12 -34.51
N TYR A 10 -28.67 7.52 -34.55
CA TYR A 10 -29.60 7.26 -35.63
C TYR A 10 -30.17 8.57 -36.15
N LYS A 11 -30.37 8.67 -37.46
CA LYS A 11 -31.26 9.68 -38.06
C LYS A 11 -32.38 8.98 -38.80
N PHE A 12 -33.61 9.45 -38.63
CA PHE A 12 -34.78 8.84 -39.25
C PHE A 12 -35.85 9.87 -39.64
N ASN A 13 -36.75 9.48 -40.55
CA ASN A 13 -37.87 10.31 -41.02
C ASN A 13 -39.13 10.16 -40.13
N LYS A 14 -40.23 10.85 -40.49
CA LYS A 14 -41.51 10.77 -39.76
C LYS A 14 -42.18 9.40 -39.83
N GLU A 15 -41.76 8.57 -40.78
CA GLU A 15 -42.18 7.18 -40.96
C GLU A 15 -41.30 6.21 -40.14
N TYR A 16 -40.36 6.73 -39.34
CA TYR A 16 -39.38 6.00 -38.52
C TYR A 16 -38.37 5.16 -39.32
N GLU A 17 -38.19 5.45 -40.60
CA GLU A 17 -37.20 4.80 -41.46
C GLU A 17 -35.82 5.43 -41.24
N ILE A 18 -34.81 4.58 -41.04
CA ILE A 18 -33.44 5.01 -40.73
C ILE A 18 -32.78 5.53 -42.01
N SER A 19 -32.43 6.81 -42.02
CA SER A 19 -31.65 7.45 -43.09
C SER A 19 -30.14 7.43 -42.79
N PHE A 20 -29.76 7.33 -41.52
CA PHE A 20 -28.37 7.24 -41.09
C PHE A 20 -28.22 6.46 -39.79
N GLN A 21 -27.14 5.68 -39.70
CA GLN A 21 -26.72 4.99 -38.47
C GLN A 21 -25.20 5.15 -38.30
N SER A 22 -24.72 5.33 -37.07
CA SER A 22 -23.28 5.32 -36.77
C SER A 22 -22.71 3.90 -36.71
N LYS A 23 -21.38 3.76 -36.79
CA LYS A 23 -20.70 2.45 -36.67
C LYS A 23 -20.91 1.82 -35.30
N GLU A 24 -20.93 2.65 -34.25
CA GLU A 24 -21.21 2.24 -32.88
C GLU A 24 -22.66 1.75 -32.71
N ALA A 25 -23.60 2.33 -33.45
CA ALA A 25 -24.98 1.85 -33.52
C ALA A 25 -25.06 0.46 -34.16
N GLU A 26 -24.41 0.26 -35.31
CA GLU A 26 -24.33 -1.02 -36.02
C GLU A 26 -23.65 -2.14 -35.20
N LEU A 27 -22.68 -1.79 -34.35
CA LEU A 27 -21.98 -2.76 -33.49
C LEU A 27 -22.84 -3.22 -32.30
N LEU A 28 -23.63 -2.33 -31.71
CA LEU A 28 -24.42 -2.61 -30.50
C LEU A 28 -25.82 -3.13 -30.81
N PHE A 29 -26.37 -2.69 -31.94
CA PHE A 29 -27.71 -2.95 -32.40
C PHE A 29 -27.65 -3.35 -33.88
N SER A 30 -28.47 -4.32 -34.30
CA SER A 30 -28.42 -4.80 -35.69
C SER A 30 -28.82 -3.69 -36.67
N VAL A 31 -28.31 -3.75 -37.90
CA VAL A 31 -28.77 -2.88 -38.99
C VAL A 31 -30.23 -3.17 -39.29
N GLN A 32 -31.10 -2.19 -39.13
CA GLN A 32 -32.54 -2.31 -39.38
C GLN A 32 -33.04 -1.22 -40.33
N GLN A 33 -34.20 -1.44 -40.93
CA GLN A 33 -34.84 -0.45 -41.81
C GLN A 33 -35.62 0.59 -41.00
N SER A 34 -36.14 0.24 -39.82
CA SER A 34 -36.84 1.15 -38.93
C SER A 34 -36.22 1.21 -37.53
N VAL A 35 -36.27 2.39 -36.91
CA VAL A 35 -35.89 2.57 -35.49
C VAL A 35 -36.83 1.81 -34.55
N LEU A 36 -38.02 1.45 -35.00
CA LEU A 36 -38.95 0.66 -34.20
C LEU A 36 -38.47 -0.79 -34.00
N ASP A 37 -37.64 -1.30 -34.91
CA ASP A 37 -37.17 -2.70 -34.89
C ASP A 37 -36.10 -2.95 -33.84
N ILE A 38 -35.43 -1.89 -33.37
CA ILE A 38 -34.42 -1.95 -32.31
C ILE A 38 -35.02 -1.71 -30.92
N LEU A 39 -36.32 -1.43 -30.82
CA LEU A 39 -37.02 -1.17 -29.57
C LEU A 39 -37.71 -2.44 -29.05
N ASP A 40 -37.75 -2.58 -27.73
CA ASP A 40 -38.60 -3.59 -27.11
C ASP A 40 -40.09 -3.25 -27.28
N VAL A 41 -40.97 -4.26 -27.32
CA VAL A 41 -42.40 -4.13 -27.66
C VAL A 41 -43.11 -3.13 -26.71
N GLU A 42 -42.77 -3.14 -25.42
CA GLU A 42 -43.33 -2.21 -24.44
C GLU A 42 -42.76 -0.78 -24.59
N SER A 43 -41.55 -0.68 -25.13
CA SER A 43 -40.84 0.59 -25.34
C SER A 43 -41.24 1.33 -26.62
N ILE A 44 -41.81 0.63 -27.61
CA ILE A 44 -42.34 1.24 -28.85
C ILE A 44 -43.42 2.28 -28.54
N ALA A 45 -44.38 1.96 -27.66
CA ALA A 45 -45.47 2.88 -27.31
C ALA A 45 -44.94 4.13 -26.61
N LYS A 46 -43.96 3.97 -25.72
CA LYS A 46 -43.29 5.07 -25.01
C LYS A 46 -42.47 5.94 -25.96
N PHE A 47 -41.76 5.33 -26.92
CA PHE A 47 -40.99 6.03 -27.94
C PHE A 47 -41.86 6.93 -28.81
N LYS A 48 -42.93 6.37 -29.40
CA LYS A 48 -43.85 7.12 -30.26
C LYS A 48 -44.49 8.28 -29.49
N GLY A 49 -44.93 8.03 -28.25
CA GLY A 49 -45.45 9.09 -27.38
C GLY A 49 -44.45 10.24 -27.17
N LEU A 50 -43.17 9.94 -26.97
CA LEU A 50 -42.14 10.96 -26.73
C LEU A 50 -41.73 11.70 -28.01
N ILE A 51 -41.53 10.98 -29.12
CA ILE A 51 -41.06 11.55 -30.39
C ILE A 51 -42.16 12.34 -31.11
N ASP A 52 -43.42 11.89 -31.01
CA ASP A 52 -44.54 12.52 -31.72
C ASP A 52 -45.09 13.75 -30.96
N HIS A 53 -44.91 13.81 -29.63
CA HIS A 53 -45.45 14.90 -28.79
C HIS A 53 -44.38 15.90 -28.32
N ALA A 54 -43.12 15.49 -28.20
CA ALA A 54 -42.02 16.37 -27.77
C ALA A 54 -41.03 16.57 -28.92
N GLY A 55 -40.91 17.82 -29.39
CA GLY A 55 -39.95 18.18 -30.44
C GLY A 55 -38.49 17.94 -30.07
N THR A 56 -38.17 17.89 -28.77
CA THR A 56 -36.85 17.54 -28.24
C THR A 56 -37.02 16.65 -27.00
N VAL A 57 -36.33 15.52 -26.98
CA VAL A 57 -36.28 14.58 -25.86
C VAL A 57 -34.87 14.63 -25.26
N LYS A 58 -34.76 14.92 -23.97
CA LYS A 58 -33.48 14.94 -23.23
C LYS A 58 -33.55 13.97 -22.07
N GLY A 59 -32.93 12.81 -22.21
CA GLY A 59 -32.73 11.90 -21.09
C GLY A 59 -33.85 10.90 -20.84
N ALA A 60 -34.60 10.47 -21.86
CA ALA A 60 -35.69 9.51 -21.67
C ALA A 60 -35.18 8.07 -21.60
N GLU A 61 -35.58 7.32 -20.59
CA GLU A 61 -35.20 5.91 -20.45
C GLU A 61 -36.04 5.01 -21.37
N ILE A 62 -35.36 4.23 -22.20
CA ILE A 62 -35.97 3.33 -23.17
C ILE A 62 -35.18 2.03 -23.32
N ASN A 63 -35.88 0.92 -23.51
CA ASN A 63 -35.27 -0.39 -23.69
C ASN A 63 -35.07 -0.70 -25.18
N LEU A 64 -33.84 -1.05 -25.55
CA LEU A 64 -33.46 -1.49 -26.89
C LEU A 64 -33.08 -2.96 -26.91
N LEU A 65 -33.33 -3.62 -28.03
CA LEU A 65 -32.90 -4.99 -28.29
C LEU A 65 -31.49 -4.97 -28.89
N SER A 66 -30.53 -5.54 -28.19
CA SER A 66 -29.17 -5.73 -28.71
C SER A 66 -29.12 -6.79 -29.81
N VAL A 67 -28.05 -6.79 -30.63
CA VAL A 67 -27.71 -7.85 -31.60
C VAL A 67 -27.79 -9.27 -31.01
N ASN A 68 -27.50 -9.41 -29.71
CA ASN A 68 -27.50 -10.70 -29.00
C ASN A 68 -28.89 -11.10 -28.47
N GLY A 69 -29.94 -10.33 -28.77
CA GLY A 69 -31.32 -10.57 -28.30
C GLY A 69 -31.57 -10.18 -26.83
N SER A 70 -30.60 -9.59 -26.15
CA SER A 70 -30.75 -9.06 -24.78
C SER A 70 -31.33 -7.64 -24.80
N VAL A 71 -32.22 -7.36 -23.85
CA VAL A 71 -32.76 -6.01 -23.63
C VAL A 71 -31.73 -5.14 -22.90
N LEU A 72 -31.40 -3.98 -23.48
CA LEU A 72 -30.51 -2.96 -22.92
C LEU A 72 -31.31 -1.71 -22.56
N LEU A 73 -31.17 -1.24 -21.32
CA LEU A 73 -31.70 0.05 -20.91
C LEU A 73 -30.78 1.18 -21.41
N CYS A 74 -31.34 2.07 -22.21
CA CYS A 74 -30.64 3.22 -22.77
C CYS A 74 -31.33 4.53 -22.37
N THR A 75 -30.52 5.56 -22.20
CA THR A 75 -30.99 6.94 -22.12
C THR A 75 -31.01 7.52 -23.54
N MET A 76 -32.19 7.97 -23.96
CA MET A 76 -32.46 8.52 -25.28
C MET A 76 -32.39 10.04 -25.26
N TYR A 77 -31.71 10.60 -26.25
CA TYR A 77 -31.71 12.00 -26.59
C TYR A 77 -32.15 12.12 -28.04
N ALA A 78 -33.21 12.88 -28.31
CA ALA A 78 -33.73 13.06 -29.65
C ALA A 78 -34.04 14.53 -29.91
N ASP A 79 -33.80 14.99 -31.13
CA ASP A 79 -34.18 16.34 -31.56
C ASP A 79 -34.66 16.31 -33.01
N TRP A 80 -35.67 17.13 -33.32
CA TRP A 80 -36.20 17.25 -34.68
C TRP A 80 -35.62 18.49 -35.37
N GLU A 81 -34.91 18.27 -36.48
CA GLU A 81 -34.36 19.34 -37.31
C GLU A 81 -34.73 19.09 -38.78
N ASP A 82 -35.38 20.07 -39.43
CA ASP A 82 -35.77 20.02 -40.85
C ASP A 82 -36.50 18.73 -41.31
N GLY A 83 -37.31 18.14 -40.43
CA GLY A 83 -38.11 16.94 -40.73
C GLY A 83 -37.35 15.62 -40.61
N ILE A 84 -36.11 15.65 -40.12
CA ILE A 84 -35.31 14.50 -39.74
C ILE A 84 -35.17 14.51 -38.22
N CYS A 85 -35.39 13.36 -37.58
CA CYS A 85 -35.13 13.19 -36.16
C CYS A 85 -33.72 12.65 -35.97
N GLU A 86 -32.87 13.38 -35.23
CA GLU A 86 -31.58 12.88 -34.77
C GLU A 86 -31.75 12.30 -33.37
N CYS A 87 -31.40 11.02 -33.21
CA CYS A 87 -31.55 10.31 -31.95
C CYS A 87 -30.26 9.61 -31.56
N ALA A 88 -29.80 9.88 -30.34
CA ALA A 88 -28.70 9.18 -29.70
C ALA A 88 -29.24 8.30 -28.57
N PHE A 89 -28.87 7.02 -28.60
CA PHE A 89 -29.12 6.11 -27.49
C PHE A 89 -27.84 5.96 -26.69
N ILE A 90 -27.90 6.10 -25.37
CA ILE A 90 -26.72 5.94 -24.52
C ILE A 90 -27.01 4.78 -23.57
N PRO A 91 -26.40 3.59 -23.75
CA PRO A 91 -26.59 2.47 -22.85
C PRO A 91 -26.21 2.87 -21.41
N LEU A 92 -27.13 2.66 -20.47
CA LEU A 92 -26.91 3.03 -19.06
C LEU A 92 -25.86 2.13 -18.37
N SER A 93 -25.27 1.16 -19.09
CA SER A 93 -24.48 0.06 -18.51
C SER A 93 -23.05 -0.12 -19.04
N SER A 94 -22.46 0.81 -19.81
CA SER A 94 -21.13 0.58 -20.39
C SER A 94 -20.07 1.67 -20.17
N SER A 95 -19.86 2.12 -18.93
CA SER A 95 -18.57 2.77 -18.55
C SER A 95 -18.18 2.75 -17.07
N TYR A 96 -19.05 2.39 -16.11
CA TYR A 96 -18.65 2.31 -14.70
C TYR A 96 -18.31 0.88 -14.21
N HIS A 97 -18.89 -0.16 -14.79
CA HIS A 97 -18.83 -1.50 -14.18
C HIS A 97 -17.50 -2.25 -14.39
N ARG A 98 -16.89 -2.19 -15.59
CA ARG A 98 -15.61 -2.89 -15.85
C ARG A 98 -14.41 -2.32 -15.09
N VAL A 99 -14.43 -1.02 -14.81
CA VAL A 99 -13.35 -0.36 -14.06
C VAL A 99 -13.59 -0.54 -12.57
N SER A 100 -14.83 -0.41 -12.08
CA SER A 100 -15.16 -0.71 -10.68
C SER A 100 -14.94 -2.17 -10.31
N ASP A 101 -15.31 -3.15 -11.13
CA ASP A 101 -15.12 -4.57 -10.76
C ASP A 101 -13.65 -4.97 -10.72
N LYS A 102 -12.83 -4.44 -11.65
CA LYS A 102 -11.37 -4.64 -11.62
C LYS A 102 -10.71 -3.87 -10.48
N LEU A 103 -11.16 -2.66 -10.18
CA LEU A 103 -10.65 -1.89 -9.04
C LEU A 103 -11.03 -2.53 -7.70
N THR A 104 -12.27 -2.99 -7.56
CA THR A 104 -12.74 -3.75 -6.37
C THR A 104 -11.99 -5.07 -6.26
N GLY A 105 -11.77 -5.79 -7.36
CA GLY A 105 -10.98 -7.02 -7.36
C GLY A 105 -9.51 -6.79 -6.99
N LEU A 106 -8.90 -5.70 -7.46
CA LEU A 106 -7.55 -5.31 -7.07
C LEU A 106 -7.50 -4.85 -5.61
N GLN A 107 -8.47 -4.07 -5.15
CA GLN A 107 -8.56 -3.63 -3.76
C GLN A 107 -8.73 -4.82 -2.81
N ASN A 108 -9.59 -5.78 -3.15
CA ASN A 108 -9.78 -7.00 -2.35
C ASN A 108 -8.48 -7.82 -2.30
N ARG A 109 -7.84 -8.06 -3.44
CA ARG A 109 -6.54 -8.77 -3.47
C ARG A 109 -5.45 -8.01 -2.73
N LEU A 110 -5.40 -6.68 -2.81
CA LEU A 110 -4.46 -5.87 -2.04
C LEU A 110 -4.75 -6.00 -0.55
N SER A 111 -6.01 -5.97 -0.16
CA SER A 111 -6.44 -6.09 1.24
C SER A 111 -6.12 -7.47 1.80
N GLU A 112 -6.40 -8.54 1.05
CA GLU A 112 -6.03 -9.93 1.40
C GLU A 112 -4.51 -10.07 1.50
N THR A 113 -3.77 -9.59 0.50
CA THR A 113 -2.29 -9.64 0.52
C THR A 113 -1.73 -8.84 1.69
N ASN A 114 -2.28 -7.65 1.96
CA ASN A 114 -1.84 -6.83 3.09
C ASN A 114 -2.15 -7.51 4.42
N PHE A 115 -3.29 -8.19 4.54
CA PHE A 115 -3.65 -8.95 5.72
C PHE A 115 -2.72 -10.16 5.92
N GLU A 116 -2.46 -10.94 4.87
CA GLU A 116 -1.49 -12.04 4.91
C GLU A 116 -0.07 -11.57 5.25
N LEU A 117 0.36 -10.43 4.67
CA LEU A 117 1.65 -9.82 4.99
C LEU A 117 1.70 -9.36 6.45
N PHE A 118 0.60 -8.81 6.97
CA PHE A 118 0.49 -8.41 8.37
C PHE A 118 0.58 -9.61 9.30
N GLU A 119 -0.16 -10.68 9.04
CA GLU A 119 -0.09 -11.94 9.83
C GLU A 119 1.31 -12.54 9.81
N LYS A 120 1.95 -12.62 8.63
CA LYS A 120 3.34 -13.10 8.52
C LYS A 120 4.33 -12.20 9.25
N SER A 121 4.11 -10.88 9.24
CA SER A 121 4.94 -9.93 9.99
C SER A 121 4.78 -10.11 11.51
N GLU A 122 3.56 -10.34 12.00
CA GLU A 122 3.32 -10.64 13.41
C GLU A 122 3.94 -11.97 13.81
N GLU A 123 3.72 -13.04 13.03
CA GLU A 123 4.32 -14.35 13.26
C GLU A 123 5.85 -14.26 13.31
N LEU A 124 6.46 -13.58 12.33
CA LEU A 124 7.90 -13.33 12.32
C LEU A 124 8.35 -12.54 13.55
N SER A 125 7.60 -11.51 13.97
CA SER A 125 7.92 -10.75 15.17
C SER A 125 7.85 -11.62 16.43
N GLU A 126 6.88 -12.52 16.54
CA GLU A 126 6.80 -13.47 17.65
C GLU A 126 7.93 -14.50 17.64
N ILE A 127 8.25 -15.05 16.48
CA ILE A 127 9.39 -15.97 16.30
C ILE A 127 10.68 -15.28 16.68
N LEU A 128 10.92 -14.06 16.21
CA LEU A 128 12.08 -13.25 16.57
C LEU A 128 12.11 -12.99 18.08
N LYS A 129 10.99 -12.61 18.71
CA LYS A 129 10.91 -12.44 20.17
C LYS A 129 11.25 -13.73 20.93
N ARG A 130 10.83 -14.90 20.43
CA ARG A 130 11.17 -16.21 21.03
C ARG A 130 12.64 -16.57 20.82
N TYR A 131 13.17 -16.34 19.62
CA TYR A 131 14.56 -16.55 19.28
C TYR A 131 15.49 -15.65 20.10
N TYR A 132 15.13 -14.38 20.27
CA TYR A 132 15.86 -13.39 21.05
C TYR A 132 15.89 -13.69 22.55
N LYS A 133 14.91 -14.45 23.08
CA LYS A 133 14.97 -14.97 24.45
C LYS A 133 16.06 -16.04 24.65
N LEU A 134 16.55 -16.66 23.58
CA LEU A 134 17.47 -17.80 23.62
C LEU A 134 18.88 -17.46 23.15
N SER A 135 19.04 -16.43 22.31
CA SER A 135 20.33 -16.04 21.73
C SER A 135 20.26 -14.57 21.30
N GLY A 136 20.81 -13.68 22.12
CA GLY A 136 20.89 -12.24 21.81
C GLY A 136 21.59 -12.03 20.47
N PRO A 137 20.99 -11.32 19.51
CA PRO A 137 21.55 -11.18 18.17
C PRO A 137 22.46 -9.97 18.10
N PHE A 138 23.59 -10.13 17.44
CA PHE A 138 24.29 -9.01 16.83
C PHE A 138 23.57 -8.68 15.50
N ILE A 139 23.10 -7.45 15.28
CA ILE A 139 22.39 -7.07 14.06
C ILE A 139 23.20 -5.98 13.37
N GLU A 140 23.68 -6.26 12.16
CA GLU A 140 24.40 -5.29 11.33
C GLU A 140 23.35 -4.40 10.63
N LEU A 141 23.40 -3.10 10.91
CA LEU A 141 22.51 -2.12 10.28
C LEU A 141 23.13 -1.56 8.99
N THR A 142 24.45 -1.36 9.02
CA THR A 142 25.30 -0.92 7.91
C THR A 142 26.70 -1.53 8.08
N GLU A 143 27.62 -1.31 7.16
CA GLU A 143 29.03 -1.74 7.29
C GLU A 143 29.72 -1.11 8.52
N SER A 144 29.34 0.10 8.92
CA SER A 144 29.97 0.84 10.03
C SER A 144 29.17 0.79 11.35
N LEU A 145 27.94 0.26 11.34
CA LEU A 145 27.02 0.33 12.47
C LEU A 145 26.29 -0.99 12.74
N ALA A 146 26.37 -1.46 13.97
CA ALA A 146 25.61 -2.62 14.46
C ALA A 146 24.80 -2.30 15.73
N ILE A 147 23.82 -3.13 16.04
CA ILE A 147 22.99 -3.07 17.24
C ILE A 147 22.92 -4.43 17.93
N VAL A 148 22.99 -4.42 19.27
CA VAL A 148 22.86 -5.60 20.14
C VAL A 148 21.74 -5.31 21.14
N PRO A 149 20.53 -5.85 20.91
CA PRO A 149 19.43 -5.69 21.85
C PRO A 149 19.58 -6.65 23.04
N ILE A 150 19.38 -6.11 24.24
CA ILE A 150 19.40 -6.84 25.50
C ILE A 150 17.95 -6.98 26.00
N PHE A 151 17.51 -8.21 26.26
CA PHE A 151 16.11 -8.51 26.59
C PHE A 151 15.92 -9.06 28.01
N GLY A 152 14.89 -8.56 28.69
CA GLY A 152 14.49 -8.93 30.05
C GLY A 152 15.47 -8.44 31.13
N ASP A 153 15.43 -9.03 32.32
CA ASP A 153 16.35 -8.62 33.41
C ASP A 153 17.81 -8.87 33.04
N LEU A 154 18.69 -7.93 33.38
CA LEU A 154 20.11 -8.03 33.11
C LEU A 154 20.77 -8.89 34.19
N SER A 155 21.17 -10.11 33.83
CA SER A 155 21.94 -11.01 34.69
C SER A 155 23.21 -11.49 34.00
N ARG A 156 24.18 -11.96 34.80
CA ARG A 156 25.39 -12.65 34.32
C ARG A 156 25.07 -13.72 33.27
N GLU A 157 24.11 -14.61 33.56
CA GLU A 157 23.79 -15.76 32.71
C GLU A 157 23.35 -15.30 31.32
N LYS A 158 22.56 -14.21 31.25
CA LYS A 158 22.15 -13.66 29.95
C LYS A 158 23.32 -13.07 29.18
N LEU A 159 24.14 -12.24 29.82
CA LEU A 159 25.28 -11.67 29.14
C LEU A 159 26.21 -12.77 28.60
N GLN A 160 26.47 -13.81 29.40
CA GLN A 160 27.26 -14.97 28.97
C GLN A 160 26.61 -15.76 27.83
N ALA A 161 25.29 -15.96 27.88
CA ALA A 161 24.56 -16.70 26.84
C ALA A 161 24.66 -16.03 25.47
N ILE A 162 24.72 -14.69 25.43
CA ILE A 162 24.78 -13.94 24.17
C ILE A 162 26.23 -13.63 23.75
N GLN A 163 27.17 -13.63 24.70
CA GLN A 163 28.54 -13.17 24.52
C GLN A 163 29.29 -13.86 23.38
N ALA A 164 29.26 -15.20 23.34
CA ALA A 164 30.00 -15.95 22.33
C ALA A 164 29.56 -15.59 20.90
N ASN A 165 28.26 -15.57 20.65
CA ASN A 165 27.70 -15.23 19.34
C ASN A 165 27.94 -13.77 18.97
N VAL A 166 27.67 -12.86 19.92
CA VAL A 166 27.79 -11.42 19.69
C VAL A 166 29.22 -11.03 19.37
N PHE A 167 30.20 -11.54 20.12
CA PHE A 167 31.60 -11.21 19.88
C PHE A 167 32.16 -11.87 18.61
N GLU A 168 31.78 -13.12 18.31
CA GLU A 168 32.18 -13.77 17.06
C GLU A 168 31.71 -12.94 15.85
N ARG A 169 30.45 -12.49 15.87
CA ARG A 169 29.87 -11.69 14.79
C ARG A 169 30.44 -10.29 14.73
N ALA A 170 30.60 -9.62 15.87
CA ALA A 170 31.22 -8.31 15.94
C ALA A 170 32.64 -8.33 15.38
N PHE A 171 33.43 -9.35 15.72
CA PHE A 171 34.79 -9.50 15.23
C PHE A 171 34.85 -9.73 13.71
N ARG A 172 33.86 -10.41 13.12
CA ARG A 172 33.77 -10.61 11.67
C ARG A 172 33.31 -9.37 10.93
N ALA A 173 32.31 -8.66 11.48
CA ALA A 173 31.72 -7.49 10.84
C ALA A 173 32.59 -6.23 10.99
N GLN A 174 33.36 -6.12 12.09
CA GLN A 174 34.22 -4.98 12.43
C GLN A 174 33.57 -3.60 12.22
N PRO A 175 32.34 -3.35 12.72
CA PRO A 175 31.74 -2.03 12.57
C PRO A 175 32.50 -1.00 13.41
N ASP A 176 32.53 0.25 12.93
CA ASP A 176 33.06 1.38 13.69
C ASP A 176 32.31 1.57 15.03
N ARG A 177 31.01 1.28 15.06
CA ARG A 177 30.13 1.56 16.19
C ARG A 177 29.13 0.45 16.47
N VAL A 178 28.91 0.16 17.75
CA VAL A 178 27.93 -0.80 18.27
C VAL A 178 26.97 -0.12 19.24
N LEU A 179 25.67 -0.23 18.95
CA LEU A 179 24.59 0.24 19.80
C LEU A 179 24.13 -0.90 20.72
N LEU A 180 24.20 -0.73 22.04
CA LEU A 180 23.59 -1.68 22.97
C LEU A 180 22.21 -1.17 23.37
N ASP A 181 21.16 -1.91 23.03
CA ASP A 181 19.78 -1.49 23.22
C ASP A 181 19.18 -2.06 24.51
N PHE A 182 18.83 -1.15 25.42
CA PHE A 182 18.28 -1.41 26.74
C PHE A 182 16.76 -1.25 26.79
N THR A 183 16.10 -0.96 25.66
CA THR A 183 14.66 -0.69 25.61
C THR A 183 13.82 -1.83 26.22
N SER A 184 14.30 -3.06 26.11
CA SER A 184 13.62 -4.25 26.63
C SER A 184 14.23 -4.81 27.93
N VAL A 185 15.10 -4.04 28.60
CA VAL A 185 15.72 -4.45 29.87
C VAL A 185 14.78 -4.15 31.04
N GLY A 186 14.53 -5.14 31.88
CA GLY A 186 13.65 -5.03 33.05
C GLY A 186 14.39 -4.45 34.26
N PHE A 187 14.87 -5.31 35.14
CA PHE A 187 15.67 -4.96 36.30
C PHE A 187 17.17 -5.16 36.04
N ILE A 188 17.99 -4.32 36.67
CA ILE A 188 19.46 -4.46 36.69
C ILE A 188 19.87 -4.54 38.16
N GLU A 189 20.43 -5.69 38.56
CA GLU A 189 21.01 -5.80 39.90
C GLU A 189 22.40 -5.16 39.92
N LYS A 190 22.78 -4.55 41.05
CA LYS A 190 24.10 -3.92 41.19
C LYS A 190 25.26 -4.91 40.96
N GLN A 191 25.06 -6.17 41.31
CA GLN A 191 26.08 -7.22 41.15
C GLN A 191 26.34 -7.56 39.67
N ASP A 192 25.37 -7.36 38.79
CA ASP A 192 25.48 -7.67 37.36
C ASP A 192 26.11 -6.54 36.53
N VAL A 193 26.23 -5.34 37.11
CA VAL A 193 26.85 -4.18 36.44
C VAL A 193 28.30 -4.45 36.04
N GLY A 194 29.03 -5.23 36.84
CA GLY A 194 30.40 -5.62 36.51
C GLY A 194 30.48 -6.46 35.22
N HIS A 195 29.51 -7.35 34.99
CA HIS A 195 29.47 -8.15 33.77
C HIS A 195 29.13 -7.31 32.55
N LEU A 196 28.22 -6.35 32.70
CA LEU A 196 27.93 -5.40 31.63
C LEU A 196 29.16 -4.56 31.28
N ARG A 197 29.92 -4.11 32.28
CA ARG A 197 31.17 -3.38 32.07
C ARG A 197 32.14 -4.21 31.25
N ASP A 198 32.40 -5.46 31.65
CA ASP A 198 33.34 -6.32 30.95
C ASP A 198 32.90 -6.59 29.51
N PHE A 199 31.59 -6.71 29.29
CA PHE A 199 30.99 -6.83 27.97
C PHE A 199 31.28 -5.60 27.08
N ILE A 200 31.09 -4.39 27.62
CA ILE A 200 31.34 -3.13 26.90
C ILE A 200 32.84 -2.92 26.63
N VAL A 201 33.70 -3.20 27.62
CA VAL A 201 35.15 -3.08 27.48
C VAL A 201 35.66 -3.98 26.36
N THR A 202 35.07 -5.17 26.20
CA THR A 202 35.46 -6.09 25.12
C THR A 202 35.21 -5.49 23.73
N PHE A 203 34.08 -4.80 23.51
CA PHE A 203 33.86 -4.07 22.25
C PHE A 203 34.89 -2.97 22.02
N LYS A 204 35.21 -2.19 23.06
CA LYS A 204 36.24 -1.15 22.99
C LYS A 204 37.62 -1.74 22.65
N GLN A 205 37.96 -2.89 23.21
CA GLN A 205 39.19 -3.63 22.89
C GLN A 205 39.21 -4.16 21.45
N MET A 206 38.05 -4.47 20.86
CA MET A 206 37.92 -4.82 19.44
C MET A 206 37.95 -3.60 18.51
N GLY A 207 38.15 -2.39 19.05
CA GLY A 207 38.25 -1.14 18.27
C GLY A 207 36.91 -0.48 17.96
N MET A 208 35.81 -0.94 18.57
CA MET A 208 34.46 -0.48 18.26
C MET A 208 33.98 0.53 19.30
N GLU A 209 33.40 1.65 18.85
CA GLU A 209 32.76 2.61 19.75
C GLU A 209 31.43 2.04 20.25
N THR A 210 31.22 2.00 21.56
CA THR A 210 29.98 1.47 22.15
C THR A 210 29.06 2.59 22.65
N VAL A 211 27.79 2.54 22.27
CA VAL A 211 26.77 3.52 22.67
C VAL A 211 25.60 2.80 23.32
N LEU A 212 25.17 3.26 24.51
CA LEU A 212 23.98 2.72 25.17
C LEU A 212 22.75 3.50 24.70
N ILE A 213 21.71 2.79 24.29
CA ILE A 213 20.45 3.38 23.85
C ILE A 213 19.26 2.78 24.60
N GLY A 214 18.15 3.52 24.67
CA GLY A 214 16.90 2.97 25.20
C GLY A 214 16.89 2.71 26.71
N MET A 215 17.81 3.31 27.47
CA MET A 215 17.88 3.10 28.92
C MET A 215 16.72 3.75 29.67
N HIS A 216 16.12 3.00 30.60
CA HIS A 216 15.16 3.55 31.55
C HIS A 216 15.89 4.46 32.56
N PRO A 217 15.27 5.55 33.08
CA PRO A 217 15.89 6.42 34.08
C PRO A 217 16.43 5.69 35.32
N ALA A 218 15.79 4.57 35.70
CA ALA A 218 16.25 3.71 36.78
C ALA A 218 17.61 3.04 36.47
N HIS A 219 17.80 2.55 35.23
CA HIS A 219 19.06 1.96 34.78
C HIS A 219 20.17 3.00 34.72
N ALA A 220 19.87 4.19 34.20
CA ALA A 220 20.82 5.28 34.13
C ALA A 220 21.41 5.65 35.50
N ARG A 221 20.61 5.60 36.58
CA ARG A 221 21.08 5.84 37.95
C ARG A 221 22.03 4.74 38.44
N ILE A 222 21.76 3.48 38.10
CA ILE A 222 22.60 2.34 38.50
C ILE A 222 23.93 2.36 37.75
N LEU A 223 23.92 2.78 36.48
CA LEU A 223 25.10 2.83 35.61
C LEU A 223 25.87 4.14 35.70
N ALA A 224 25.29 5.20 36.28
CA ALA A 224 25.93 6.52 36.41
C ALA A 224 27.36 6.49 36.99
N PRO A 225 27.67 5.70 38.05
CA PRO A 225 29.04 5.62 38.57
C PRO A 225 30.07 5.11 37.54
N PHE A 226 29.64 4.23 36.64
CA PHE A 226 30.48 3.55 35.66
C PHE A 226 30.58 4.29 34.33
N LYS A 227 29.65 5.22 34.06
CA LYS A 227 29.61 5.98 32.80
C LYS A 227 30.90 6.76 32.56
N ASN A 228 31.44 7.39 33.61
CA ASN A 228 32.65 8.20 33.51
C ASN A 228 33.92 7.34 33.35
N GLU A 229 33.93 6.12 33.90
CA GLU A 229 35.07 5.21 33.79
C GLU A 229 35.18 4.58 32.40
N LEU A 230 34.05 4.43 31.70
CA LEU A 230 33.98 3.70 30.44
C LEU A 230 33.90 4.59 29.20
N GLU A 231 33.80 5.91 29.36
CA GLU A 231 33.63 6.89 28.27
C GLU A 231 32.47 6.54 27.33
N ILE A 232 31.38 6.02 27.89
CA ILE A 232 30.24 5.53 27.11
C ILE A 232 29.32 6.68 26.73
N ASN A 233 29.05 6.80 25.44
CA ASN A 233 28.00 7.68 24.92
C ASN A 233 26.62 7.08 25.20
N VAL A 234 25.68 7.92 25.62
CA VAL A 234 24.30 7.53 25.95
C VAL A 234 23.35 8.35 25.12
N ASP A 235 22.52 7.69 24.33
CA ASP A 235 21.47 8.32 23.54
C ASP A 235 20.08 7.83 23.97
N HIS A 236 19.10 8.72 23.85
CA HIS A 236 17.73 8.43 24.30
C HIS A 236 16.97 7.48 23.37
N SER A 237 17.39 7.32 22.11
CA SER A 237 16.73 6.40 21.17
C SER A 237 17.65 5.91 20.06
N ALA A 238 17.37 4.69 19.57
CA ALA A 238 18.02 4.14 18.38
C ALA A 238 17.92 5.10 17.18
N LYS A 239 16.74 5.71 16.98
CA LYS A 239 16.48 6.64 15.88
C LYS A 239 17.40 7.87 15.93
N THR A 240 17.63 8.43 17.11
CA THR A 240 18.53 9.58 17.28
C THR A 240 19.98 9.19 17.04
N ALA A 241 20.42 8.06 17.61
CA ALA A 241 21.79 7.57 17.46
C ALA A 241 22.12 7.25 16.00
N ILE A 242 21.21 6.57 15.29
CA ILE A 242 21.35 6.23 13.86
C ILE A 242 21.38 7.50 13.01
N LYS A 243 20.48 8.45 13.24
CA LYS A 243 20.43 9.69 12.45
C LYS A 243 21.73 10.50 12.60
N PHE A 244 22.22 10.67 13.83
CA PHE A 244 23.47 11.39 14.09
C PHE A 244 24.67 10.70 13.44
N TRP A 245 24.70 9.36 13.45
CA TRP A 245 25.78 8.61 12.81
C TRP A 245 25.75 8.75 11.28
N MET A 246 24.60 8.57 10.66
CA MET A 246 24.44 8.72 9.20
C MET A 246 24.79 10.13 8.71
N GLU A 247 24.48 11.18 9.47
CA GLU A 247 24.89 12.55 9.15
C GLU A 247 26.42 12.71 9.19
N LYS A 248 27.09 12.08 10.16
CA LYS A 248 28.56 12.13 10.31
C LYS A 248 29.30 11.29 9.26
N GLU A 249 28.72 10.17 8.84
CA GLU A 249 29.23 9.29 7.80
C GLU A 249 29.18 9.96 6.41
N ASN A 250 28.04 10.57 6.06
CA ASN A 250 27.90 11.37 4.84
C ASN A 250 28.91 12.54 4.76
N LEU A 251 29.28 13.13 5.91
CA LEU A 251 30.30 14.19 6.00
C LEU A 251 31.73 13.66 5.84
N ARG A 252 31.99 12.37 6.11
CA ARG A 252 33.28 11.73 5.90
C ARG A 252 33.48 11.30 4.45
N GLU A 253 32.43 10.84 3.77
CA GLU A 253 32.49 10.46 2.36
C GLU A 253 32.57 11.66 1.40
N SER A 254 32.22 12.86 1.86
CA SER A 254 32.31 14.11 1.09
C SER A 254 33.67 14.83 1.18
N ARG A 255 34.70 14.19 1.75
CA ARG A 255 36.07 14.71 1.88
C ARG A 255 37.08 13.78 1.22
#